data_AF-A0A7Z9GDS3-F1
#
_entry.id   AF-A0A7Z9GDS3-F1
#
_cell.length_a   1.000
_cell.length_b   1.000
_cell.length_c   1.000
_cell.angle_alpha   90.00
_cell.angle_beta   90.00
_cell.angle_gamma   90.00
#
_symmetry.space_group_name_H-M   'P 1'
#
loop_
_entity.id
_entity.type
_entity.pdbx_description
1 polymer ?
#
loop_
_entity_poly.entity_id
_entity_poly.type
_entity_poly.pdbx_seq_one_letter_code
_entity_poly.pdbx_strand_id
1 'polypeptide(L)'
;MTGLTIREDHLSPAGKVHGGVISGFFDFACGAAVFTTMAKGDFCSTVELKVNYLKPISLGDEIEGKTEVVFQGKKICVVHGFLFVNGAEEPSAMVTGTFNMVRGK
;
A
#
# COMPACT_ATOMS: atom_id res chain seq x y z
N MET A 1 10.50 4.71 -2.49
CA MET A 1 9.46 5.68 -2.11
C MET A 1 8.38 5.60 -3.16
N THR A 2 7.17 5.20 -2.78
CA THR A 2 6.01 5.09 -3.69
C THR A 2 5.06 6.26 -3.40
N GLY A 3 4.68 7.00 -4.43
CA GLY A 3 3.80 8.15 -4.29
C GLY A 3 2.81 8.26 -5.45
N LEU A 4 1.71 8.99 -5.23
CA LEU A 4 0.65 9.21 -6.21
C LEU A 4 0.03 10.60 -6.01
N THR A 5 -0.13 11.36 -7.08
CA THR A 5 -0.94 12.58 -7.07
C THR A 5 -2.41 12.23 -7.31
N ILE A 6 -3.30 12.75 -6.48
CA ILE A 6 -4.74 12.49 -6.59
C ILE A 6 -5.33 13.26 -7.77
N ARG A 7 -6.00 12.52 -8.65
CA ARG A 7 -6.70 13.02 -9.84
C ARG A 7 -8.21 12.90 -9.68
N GLU A 8 -8.95 13.52 -10.60
CA GLU A 8 -10.42 13.52 -10.59
C GLU A 8 -11.01 12.11 -10.69
N ASP A 9 -10.39 11.23 -11.47
CA ASP A 9 -10.78 9.82 -11.64
C ASP A 9 -10.52 8.94 -10.39
N HIS A 10 -9.85 9.48 -9.37
CA HIS A 10 -9.67 8.80 -8.08
C HIS A 10 -10.77 9.12 -7.07
N LEU A 11 -11.64 10.09 -7.35
CA LEU A 11 -12.64 10.55 -6.40
C LEU A 11 -13.84 9.61 -6.34
N SER A 12 -14.40 9.49 -5.15
CA SER A 12 -15.72 8.93 -4.91
C SER A 12 -16.80 9.99 -5.18
N PRO A 13 -18.09 9.60 -5.27
CA PRO A 13 -19.20 10.55 -5.37
C PRO A 13 -19.26 11.59 -4.22
N ALA A 14 -18.61 11.32 -3.09
CA ALA A 14 -18.52 12.24 -1.96
C ALA A 14 -17.43 13.34 -2.15
N GLY A 15 -16.74 13.39 -3.29
CA GLY A 15 -15.70 14.38 -3.57
C GLY A 15 -14.38 14.16 -2.81
N LYS A 16 -14.22 12.99 -2.17
CA LYS A 16 -12.99 12.51 -1.52
C LYS A 16 -12.49 11.27 -2.22
N VAL A 17 -11.19 10.97 -2.09
CA VAL A 17 -10.58 9.78 -2.72
C VAL A 17 -11.35 8.51 -2.35
N HIS A 18 -11.68 7.71 -3.36
CA HIS A 18 -12.34 6.43 -3.16
C HIS A 18 -11.43 5.46 -2.41
N GLY A 19 -11.97 4.75 -1.41
CA GLY A 19 -11.18 3.81 -0.59
C GLY A 19 -10.45 2.76 -1.43
N GLY A 20 -11.07 2.31 -2.53
CA GLY A 20 -10.45 1.38 -3.49
C GLY A 20 -9.14 1.89 -4.12
N VAL A 21 -9.00 3.20 -4.32
CA VAL A 21 -7.75 3.80 -4.85
C VAL A 21 -6.66 3.69 -3.80
N ILE A 22 -6.98 4.03 -2.55
CA ILE A 22 -6.05 3.93 -1.42
C ILE A 22 -5.66 2.47 -1.17
N SER A 23 -6.61 1.53 -1.20
CA SER A 23 -6.30 0.10 -1.01
C SER A 23 -5.47 -0.47 -2.16
N GLY A 24 -5.75 -0.08 -3.41
CA GLY A 24 -4.93 -0.48 -4.56
C GLY A 24 -3.52 0.09 -4.52
N PHE A 25 -3.38 1.35 -4.10
CA PHE A 25 -2.07 1.96 -3.84
C PHE A 25 -1.30 1.19 -2.75
N PHE A 26 -1.96 0.84 -1.64
CA PHE A 26 -1.35 0.04 -0.58
C PHE A 26 -0.98 -1.37 -1.03
N ASP A 27 -1.82 -2.03 -1.82
CA ASP A 27 -1.50 -3.35 -2.38
C ASP A 27 -0.19 -3.31 -3.17
N PHE A 28 -0.06 -2.32 -4.06
CA PHE A 28 1.17 -2.08 -4.80
C PHE A 28 2.37 -1.76 -3.89
N ALA A 29 2.20 -0.83 -2.93
CA ALA A 29 3.29 -0.43 -2.04
C ALA A 29 3.78 -1.58 -1.15
N CYS A 30 2.86 -2.34 -0.56
CA CYS A 30 3.19 -3.52 0.24
C CYS A 30 3.85 -4.59 -0.61
N GLY A 31 3.32 -4.89 -1.79
CA GLY A 31 3.94 -5.83 -2.74
C GLY A 31 5.36 -5.40 -3.11
N ALA A 32 5.58 -4.11 -3.38
CA ALA A 32 6.91 -3.56 -3.65
C ALA A 32 7.87 -3.79 -2.48
N ALA A 33 7.42 -3.60 -1.23
CA ALA A 33 8.22 -3.91 -0.05
C ALA A 33 8.58 -5.41 0.04
N VAL A 34 7.62 -6.31 -0.24
CA VAL A 34 7.91 -7.75 -0.31
C VAL A 34 8.95 -8.06 -1.38
N PHE A 35 8.83 -7.49 -2.58
CA PHE A 35 9.80 -7.72 -3.66
C PHE A 35 11.24 -7.33 -3.31
N THR A 36 11.45 -6.36 -2.40
CA THR A 36 12.80 -6.00 -1.93
C THR A 36 13.50 -7.10 -1.14
N THR A 37 12.76 -8.09 -0.63
CA THR A 37 13.30 -9.20 0.16
C THR A 37 13.43 -10.50 -0.64
N MET A 38 13.12 -10.46 -1.94
CA MET A 38 13.02 -11.62 -2.81
C MET A 38 14.15 -11.65 -3.84
N ALA A 39 14.51 -12.86 -4.31
CA ALA A 39 15.50 -13.00 -5.36
C ALA A 39 14.91 -12.64 -6.73
N LYS A 40 15.77 -12.28 -7.68
CA LYS A 40 15.34 -12.06 -9.07
C LYS A 40 14.70 -13.34 -9.61
N GLY A 41 13.48 -13.22 -10.14
CA GLY A 41 12.71 -14.35 -10.69
C GLY A 41 11.69 -14.93 -9.72
N ASP A 42 11.76 -14.58 -8.44
CA ASP A 42 10.68 -14.87 -7.49
C ASP A 42 9.50 -13.91 -7.72
N PHE A 43 8.29 -14.34 -7.31
CA PHE A 43 7.08 -13.53 -7.40
C PHE A 43 6.22 -13.63 -6.14
N CYS A 44 5.50 -12.55 -5.82
CA CYS A 44 4.51 -12.58 -4.74
C CYS A 44 3.09 -12.33 -5.26
N SER A 45 2.12 -12.76 -4.47
CA SER A 45 0.69 -12.54 -4.71
C SER A 45 0.01 -12.16 -3.41
N THR A 46 -0.93 -11.21 -3.46
CA THR A 46 -1.66 -10.75 -2.29
C THR A 46 -2.60 -11.85 -1.79
N VAL A 47 -2.53 -12.16 -0.49
CA VAL A 47 -3.44 -13.11 0.18
C VAL A 47 -4.58 -12.34 0.85
N GLU A 48 -4.24 -11.29 1.59
CA GLU A 48 -5.21 -10.38 2.20
C GLU A 48 -4.60 -9.00 2.42
N LEU A 49 -5.48 -8.02 2.57
CA LEU A 49 -5.17 -6.66 3.00
C LEU A 49 -6.28 -6.16 3.93
N LYS A 50 -5.88 -5.55 5.04
CA LYS A 50 -6.73 -4.75 5.91
C LYS A 50 -6.28 -3.29 5.85
N VAL A 51 -7.17 -2.42 5.41
CA VAL A 51 -6.92 -0.96 5.38
C VAL A 51 -7.79 -0.25 6.41
N ASN A 52 -7.19 0.67 7.17
CA ASN A 52 -7.87 1.64 8.01
C ASN A 52 -7.77 3.02 7.36
N TYR A 53 -8.91 3.67 7.11
CA TYR A 53 -8.98 5.05 6.62
C TYR A 53 -9.14 5.98 7.82
N LEU A 54 -8.14 6.81 8.09
CA LEU A 54 -8.06 7.64 9.29
C LEU A 54 -8.53 9.07 9.00
N LYS A 55 -8.17 9.61 7.82
CA LYS A 55 -8.49 10.97 7.39
C LYS A 55 -8.86 11.00 5.90
N PRO A 56 -9.78 11.89 5.48
CA PRO A 56 -10.14 12.03 4.07
C PRO A 56 -8.99 12.64 3.26
N ILE A 57 -8.84 12.20 2.01
CA ILE A 57 -7.87 12.70 1.04
C ILE A 57 -8.64 13.43 -0.08
N SER A 58 -8.11 14.54 -0.57
CA SER A 58 -8.77 15.45 -1.52
C SER A 58 -8.08 15.47 -2.89
N LEU A 59 -8.77 16.03 -3.89
CA LEU A 59 -8.19 16.27 -5.21
C LEU A 59 -6.92 17.11 -5.13
N GLY A 60 -5.88 16.73 -5.87
CA GLY A 60 -4.61 17.44 -5.92
C GLY A 60 -3.65 17.13 -4.78
N ASP A 61 -4.08 16.40 -3.74
CA ASP A 61 -3.19 15.93 -2.69
C ASP A 61 -2.12 14.99 -3.26
N GLU A 62 -0.91 15.06 -2.72
CA GLU A 62 0.17 14.10 -2.95
C GLU A 62 0.19 13.08 -1.82
N ILE A 63 0.03 11.80 -2.15
CA ILE A 63 0.10 10.71 -1.18
C ILE A 63 1.46 10.01 -1.25
N GLU A 64 2.00 9.65 -0.08
CA GLU A 64 3.23 8.87 0.06
C GLU A 64 2.96 7.62 0.91
N GLY A 65 3.34 6.46 0.40
CA GLY A 65 3.27 5.18 1.11
C GLY A 65 4.60 4.81 1.75
N LYS A 66 4.59 4.52 3.05
CA LYS A 66 5.73 3.96 3.78
C LYS A 66 5.34 2.61 4.35
N THR A 67 5.95 1.55 3.84
CA THR A 67 5.64 0.16 4.16
C THR A 67 6.88 -0.58 4.61
N GLU A 68 6.72 -1.48 5.56
CA GLU A 68 7.79 -2.27 6.17
C GLU A 68 7.38 -3.74 6.29
N VAL A 69 8.31 -4.64 5.99
CA VAL A 69 8.13 -6.08 6.20
C VAL A 69 8.24 -6.37 7.69
N VAL A 70 7.14 -6.83 8.30
CA VAL A 70 7.10 -7.16 9.73
C VAL A 70 7.46 -8.64 10.00
N PHE A 71 7.22 -9.51 9.02
CA PHE A 71 7.54 -10.93 9.13
C PHE A 71 7.79 -11.53 7.75
N GLN A 72 8.87 -12.31 7.61
CA GLN A 72 9.15 -13.07 6.40
C GLN A 72 9.33 -14.56 6.74
N GLY A 73 8.38 -15.37 6.30
CA GLY A 73 8.42 -16.83 6.43
C GLY A 73 8.93 -17.51 5.16
N LYS A 74 8.66 -18.82 5.04
CA LYS A 74 9.01 -19.60 3.84
C LYS A 74 8.07 -19.35 2.65
N LYS A 75 6.78 -19.14 2.93
CA LYS A 75 5.71 -18.99 1.93
C LYS A 75 4.92 -17.70 2.07
N ILE A 76 4.93 -17.07 3.24
CA ILE A 76 4.17 -15.84 3.48
C ILE A 76 5.08 -14.73 3.98
N CYS A 77 4.73 -13.51 3.62
CA CYS A 77 5.34 -12.28 4.08
C CYS A 77 4.23 -11.37 4.60
N VAL A 78 4.40 -10.80 5.79
CA VAL A 78 3.47 -9.84 6.37
C VAL A 78 4.13 -8.47 6.30
N VAL A 79 3.36 -7.49 5.84
CA VAL A 79 3.78 -6.10 5.67
C VAL A 79 2.78 -5.22 6.39
N HIS A 80 3.25 -4.14 6.99
CA HIS A 80 2.40 -3.05 7.42
C HIS A 80 2.87 -1.74 6.82
N GLY A 81 2.04 -0.72 6.88
CA GLY A 81 2.46 0.60 6.43
C GLY A 81 1.46 1.68 6.68
N PHE A 82 1.89 2.89 6.39
CA PHE A 82 1.13 4.11 6.56
C PHE A 82 1.15 4.92 5.27
N LEU A 83 0.08 5.68 5.05
CA LEU A 83 -0.03 6.65 3.98
C LEU A 83 -0.08 8.04 4.58
N PHE A 84 0.77 8.91 4.07
CA PHE A 84 0.87 10.32 4.44
C PHE A 84 0.43 11.19 3.27
N VAL A 85 -0.09 12.38 3.58
CA VAL A 85 -0.59 13.33 2.60
C VAL A 85 0.23 14.62 2.72
N ASN A 86 0.75 15.12 1.60
CA ASN A 86 1.48 16.39 1.51
C ASN A 86 2.62 16.53 2.56
N GLY A 87 3.31 15.43 2.88
CA GLY A 87 4.39 15.41 3.86
C GLY A 87 3.98 15.55 5.33
N ALA A 88 2.68 15.43 5.65
CA ALA A 88 2.20 15.48 7.02
C ALA A 88 2.80 14.37 7.90
N GLU A 89 3.00 14.67 9.20
CA GLU A 89 3.54 13.70 10.17
C GLU A 89 2.53 12.63 10.56
N GLU A 90 1.24 12.97 10.62
CA GLU A 90 0.19 12.02 10.99
C GLU A 90 -0.36 11.28 9.76
N PRO A 91 -0.57 9.96 9.84
CA PRO A 91 -1.05 9.18 8.72
C PRO A 91 -2.54 9.46 8.42
N SER A 92 -2.89 9.39 7.14
CA SER A 92 -4.27 9.44 6.67
C SER A 92 -4.88 8.05 6.46
N ALA A 93 -4.04 7.02 6.32
CA ALA A 93 -4.48 5.63 6.31
C ALA A 93 -3.35 4.69 6.79
N MET A 94 -3.73 3.48 7.21
CA MET A 94 -2.82 2.40 7.61
C MET A 94 -3.22 1.09 6.92
N VAL A 95 -2.24 0.25 6.62
CA VAL A 95 -2.44 -1.08 6.08
C VAL A 95 -1.70 -2.15 6.88
N THR A 96 -2.31 -3.33 6.98
CA THR A 96 -1.62 -4.60 7.20
C THR A 96 -1.97 -5.51 6.04
N GLY A 97 -1.00 -6.23 5.48
CA GLY A 97 -1.23 -7.17 4.39
C GLY A 97 -0.36 -8.40 4.48
N THR A 98 -0.87 -9.50 3.94
CA THR A 98 -0.17 -10.76 3.83
C THR A 98 -0.02 -11.12 2.37
N PHE A 99 1.19 -11.50 2.00
CA PHE A 99 1.57 -11.87 0.65
C PHE A 99 2.10 -13.29 0.63
N ASN A 100 1.65 -14.09 -0.32
CA ASN A 100 2.23 -15.39 -0.63
C ASN A 100 3.45 -15.18 -1.52
N MET A 101 4.61 -15.69 -1.11
CA MET A 101 5.87 -15.67 -1.86
C MET A 101 6.07 -17.00 -2.59
N VAL A 102 6.35 -16.92 -3.87
CA VAL A 102 6.65 -18.07 -4.72
C VAL A 102 8.05 -17.89 -5.29
N ARG A 103 8.87 -18.92 -5.10
CA ARG A 103 10.23 -18.93 -5.61
C ARG A 103 10.22 -19.28 -7.09
N GLY A 104 10.93 -18.49 -7.89
CA GLY A 104 11.21 -18.81 -9.29
C GLY A 104 11.95 -20.14 -9.38
N LYS A 105 11.61 -20.96 -10.39
CA LYS A 105 12.40 -22.16 -10.70
C LYS A 105 13.71 -21.78 -11.36
#